data_AF-A0A7Y2HV38-F1
#
_entry.id   AF-A0A7Y2HV38-F1
#
_cell.length_a   1.000
_cell.length_b   1.000
_cell.length_c   1.000
_cell.angle_alpha   90.00
_cell.angle_beta   90.00
_cell.angle_gamma   90.00
#
_symmetry.space_group_name_H-M   'P 1'
#
loop_
_entity.id
_entity.type
_entity.pdbx_description
1 polymer ?
#
loop_
_entity_poly.entity_id
_entity_poly.type
_entity_poly.pdbx_seq_one_letter_code
_entity_poly.pdbx_strand_id
1 'polypeptide(L)'
;MAERTAVLMTYFRNNILHLLALPASIACCFIQGRQLPHVELQRLMRLIYPFMQKELNLKWRLDDIDAATTAAIRSLVDLDILTYGETEAMLVRPPSGSEKAFQLLMLGQSMVPMIQRFYLAIAILVSHGSATLSRSRLETLCQQSAERLSMIYGLHSPDFFNKTLFHDFIRTLQDQGVLRRNADGVLEYDDAIKSIGADARLVLGEEIRHSILSLTVAEQS
;
A
#
# COMPACT_ATOMS: atom_id res chain seq x y z
N MET A 1 -13.16 29.06 -2.78
CA MET A 1 -12.31 28.31 -3.75
C MET A 1 -13.22 27.41 -4.55
N ALA A 2 -13.37 27.70 -5.84
CA ALA A 2 -14.53 27.28 -6.63
C ALA A 2 -14.48 25.79 -7.02
N GLU A 3 -15.61 25.12 -6.92
CA GLU A 3 -15.88 23.70 -7.24
C GLU A 3 -15.21 23.20 -8.53
N ARG A 4 -15.09 24.07 -9.53
CA ARG A 4 -14.38 23.81 -10.80
C ARG A 4 -12.88 23.57 -10.63
N THR A 5 -12.22 24.28 -9.71
CA THR A 5 -10.83 24.06 -9.32
C THR A 5 -10.67 22.73 -8.58
N ALA A 6 -11.63 22.33 -7.75
CA ALA A 6 -11.62 21.03 -7.08
C ALA A 6 -11.76 19.87 -8.07
N VAL A 7 -12.67 19.97 -9.05
CA VAL A 7 -12.81 18.97 -10.13
C VAL A 7 -11.55 18.89 -11.00
N LEU A 8 -10.97 20.04 -11.38
CA LEU A 8 -9.72 20.08 -12.15
C LEU A 8 -8.53 19.54 -11.34
N MET A 9 -8.47 19.80 -10.03
CA MET A 9 -7.47 19.22 -9.14
C MET A 9 -7.62 17.71 -9.01
N THR A 10 -8.85 17.19 -8.95
CA THR A 10 -9.11 15.74 -8.97
C THR A 10 -8.72 15.12 -10.31
N TYR A 11 -8.99 15.81 -11.43
CA TYR A 11 -8.57 15.38 -12.77
C TYR A 11 -7.04 15.41 -12.95
N PHE A 12 -6.38 16.49 -12.53
CA PHE A 12 -4.92 16.59 -12.51
C PHE A 12 -4.30 15.56 -11.59
N ARG A 13 -4.88 15.34 -10.40
CA ARG A 13 -4.49 14.29 -9.47
C ARG A 13 -4.59 12.92 -10.13
N ASN A 14 -5.71 12.59 -10.79
CA ASN A 14 -5.86 11.31 -11.49
C ASN A 14 -4.80 11.14 -12.61
N ASN A 15 -4.57 12.15 -13.44
CA ASN A 15 -3.60 12.07 -14.53
C ASN A 15 -2.14 12.02 -14.04
N ILE A 16 -1.79 12.78 -13.01
CA ILE A 16 -0.47 12.74 -12.38
C ILE A 16 -0.28 11.42 -11.62
N LEU A 17 -1.31 10.90 -10.96
CA LEU A 17 -1.26 9.60 -10.28
C LEU A 17 -0.96 8.48 -11.26
N HIS A 18 -1.53 8.47 -12.47
CA HIS A 18 -1.16 7.46 -13.46
C HIS A 18 0.31 7.51 -13.87
N LEU A 19 0.93 8.69 -13.89
CA LEU A 19 2.35 8.85 -14.23
C LEU A 19 3.26 8.50 -13.04
N LEU A 20 2.85 8.90 -11.83
CA LEU A 20 3.68 8.84 -10.63
C LEU A 20 3.40 7.61 -9.75
N ALA A 21 2.32 6.85 -9.96
CA ALA A 21 1.95 5.74 -9.08
C ALA A 21 3.06 4.69 -8.97
N LEU A 22 3.66 4.26 -10.09
CA LEU A 22 4.76 3.30 -10.05
C LEU A 22 6.03 3.89 -9.41
N PRO A 23 6.55 5.06 -9.85
CA PRO A 23 7.66 5.72 -9.16
C PRO A 23 7.41 5.95 -7.66
N ALA A 24 6.18 6.31 -7.28
CA ALA A 24 5.78 6.54 -5.91
C ALA A 24 5.73 5.27 -5.07
N SER A 25 5.21 4.18 -5.61
CA SER A 25 5.25 2.88 -4.94
C SER A 25 6.67 2.38 -4.76
N ILE A 26 7.53 2.55 -5.78
CA ILE A 26 8.95 2.24 -5.66
C ILE A 26 9.58 3.07 -4.55
N ALA A 27 9.39 4.40 -4.56
CA ALA A 27 9.91 5.29 -3.53
C ALA A 27 9.39 4.94 -2.12
N CYS A 28 8.14 4.47 -2.03
CA CYS A 28 7.50 4.02 -0.79
C CYS A 28 8.30 2.90 -0.11
N CYS A 29 8.86 1.96 -0.89
CA CYS A 29 9.68 0.86 -0.38
C CYS A 29 11.00 1.32 0.29
N PHE A 30 11.44 2.55 0.04
CA PHE A 30 12.68 3.12 0.60
C PHE A 30 12.43 4.13 1.74
N ILE A 31 11.18 4.28 2.20
CA ILE A 31 10.85 5.13 3.35
C ILE A 31 11.59 4.61 4.59
N GLN A 32 11.43 3.31 4.90
CA GLN A 32 12.16 2.65 5.99
C GLN A 32 13.42 1.93 5.48
N GLY A 33 13.35 1.32 4.29
CA GLY A 33 14.46 0.59 3.68
C GLY A 33 15.56 1.49 3.16
N ARG A 34 16.83 1.17 3.43
CA ARG A 34 17.99 1.89 2.84
C ARG A 34 18.39 1.35 1.48
N GLN A 35 18.24 0.05 1.30
CA GLN A 35 18.62 -0.66 0.09
C GLN A 35 17.63 -1.80 -0.14
N LEU A 36 17.40 -2.16 -1.40
CA LEU A 36 16.47 -3.21 -1.77
C LEU A 36 16.93 -3.90 -3.06
N PRO A 37 16.98 -5.24 -3.11
CA PRO A 37 17.29 -5.94 -4.35
C PRO A 37 16.25 -5.65 -5.43
N HIS A 38 16.69 -5.49 -6.68
CA HIS A 38 15.81 -5.23 -7.83
C HIS A 38 14.72 -6.31 -7.97
N VAL A 39 15.09 -7.58 -7.79
CA VAL A 39 14.18 -8.73 -7.86
C VAL A 39 13.12 -8.67 -6.75
N GLU A 40 13.51 -8.22 -5.56
CA GLU A 40 12.59 -8.09 -4.43
C GLU A 40 11.63 -6.92 -4.64
N LEU A 41 12.13 -5.79 -5.16
CA LEU A 41 11.27 -4.68 -5.56
C LEU A 41 10.25 -5.11 -6.63
N GLN A 42 10.65 -5.87 -7.65
CA GLN A 42 9.71 -6.42 -8.62
C GLN A 42 8.67 -7.35 -7.98
N ARG A 43 9.07 -8.20 -7.03
CA ARG A 43 8.13 -9.03 -6.26
C ARG A 43 7.10 -8.18 -5.52
N LEU A 44 7.54 -7.15 -4.80
CA LEU A 44 6.66 -6.23 -4.06
C LEU A 44 5.72 -5.47 -5.01
N MET A 45 6.24 -5.01 -6.14
CA MET A 45 5.44 -4.32 -7.15
C MET A 45 4.36 -5.22 -7.75
N ARG A 46 4.68 -6.48 -8.07
CA ARG A 46 3.68 -7.47 -8.53
C ARG A 46 2.62 -7.75 -7.46
N LEU A 47 3.03 -7.84 -6.20
CA LEU A 47 2.11 -8.09 -5.08
C LEU A 47 1.11 -6.94 -4.91
N ILE A 48 1.56 -5.69 -4.97
CA ILE A 48 0.72 -4.53 -4.69
C ILE A 48 -0.07 -4.03 -5.90
N TYR A 49 0.41 -4.32 -7.12
CA TYR A 49 -0.14 -3.74 -8.34
C TYR A 49 -1.63 -4.00 -8.57
N PRO A 50 -2.21 -5.21 -8.36
CA PRO A 50 -3.64 -5.43 -8.56
C PRO A 50 -4.52 -4.45 -7.78
N PHE A 51 -4.10 -4.11 -6.56
CA PHE A 51 -4.80 -3.17 -5.70
C PHE A 51 -4.63 -1.72 -6.17
N MET A 52 -3.40 -1.34 -6.53
CA MET A 52 -3.12 -0.02 -7.12
C MET A 52 -3.90 0.18 -8.42
N GLN A 53 -3.94 -0.83 -9.27
CA GLN A 53 -4.64 -0.79 -10.54
C GLN A 53 -6.13 -0.55 -10.33
N LYS A 54 -6.74 -1.24 -9.37
CA LYS A 54 -8.16 -1.10 -9.09
C LYS A 54 -8.50 0.25 -8.45
N GLU A 55 -7.71 0.69 -7.48
CA GLU A 55 -7.96 1.93 -6.74
C GLU A 55 -7.64 3.18 -7.57
N LEU A 56 -6.55 3.15 -8.34
CA LEU A 56 -6.07 4.30 -9.12
C LEU A 56 -6.44 4.21 -10.60
N ASN A 57 -7.18 3.19 -11.04
CA ASN A 57 -7.55 2.93 -12.44
C ASN A 57 -6.34 2.86 -13.41
N LEU A 58 -5.23 2.22 -12.98
CA LEU A 58 -4.00 2.19 -13.77
C LEU A 58 -4.16 1.39 -15.08
N LYS A 59 -3.45 1.85 -16.12
CA LYS A 59 -3.61 1.37 -17.49
C LYS A 59 -2.81 0.11 -17.87
N TRP A 60 -1.78 -0.23 -17.10
CA TRP A 60 -0.88 -1.35 -17.46
C TRP A 60 -1.56 -2.69 -17.24
N ARG A 61 -1.26 -3.69 -18.07
CA ARG A 61 -1.68 -5.06 -17.79
C ARG A 61 -0.76 -5.66 -16.72
N LEU A 62 -1.22 -6.70 -16.04
CA LEU A 62 -0.42 -7.41 -15.04
C LEU A 62 0.91 -7.93 -15.62
N ASP A 63 0.85 -8.47 -16.84
CA ASP A 63 2.03 -9.00 -17.56
C ASP A 63 3.06 -7.92 -17.90
N ASP A 64 2.64 -6.66 -18.02
CA ASP A 64 3.52 -5.55 -18.38
C ASP A 64 4.21 -4.93 -17.15
N ILE A 65 3.85 -5.36 -15.93
CA ILE A 65 4.21 -4.60 -14.74
C ILE A 65 5.69 -4.68 -14.39
N ASP A 66 6.36 -5.78 -14.73
CA ASP A 66 7.81 -5.91 -14.51
C ASP A 66 8.57 -4.93 -15.43
N ALA A 67 8.12 -4.79 -16.68
CA ALA A 67 8.69 -3.84 -17.63
C ALA A 67 8.41 -2.40 -17.20
N ALA A 68 7.17 -2.09 -16.79
CA ALA A 68 6.79 -0.76 -16.33
C ALA A 68 7.52 -0.36 -15.03
N THR A 69 7.64 -1.28 -14.08
CA THR A 69 8.44 -1.11 -12.86
C THR A 69 9.90 -0.84 -13.20
N THR A 70 10.49 -1.62 -14.11
CA THR A 70 11.90 -1.44 -14.51
C THR A 70 12.12 -0.09 -15.19
N ALA A 71 11.19 0.37 -16.04
CA ALA A 71 11.25 1.69 -16.64
C ALA A 71 11.15 2.80 -15.59
N ALA A 72 10.25 2.67 -14.61
CA ALA A 72 10.12 3.63 -13.52
C ALA A 72 11.37 3.68 -12.62
N ILE A 73 12.00 2.53 -12.34
CA ILE A 73 13.28 2.47 -11.62
C ILE A 73 14.35 3.24 -12.38
N ARG A 74 14.49 3.00 -13.69
CA ARG A 74 15.46 3.73 -14.53
C ARG A 74 15.22 5.23 -14.48
N SER A 75 13.97 5.70 -14.59
CA SER A 75 13.66 7.12 -14.46
C SER A 75 14.03 7.70 -13.08
N LEU A 76 13.87 6.94 -12.00
CA LEU A 76 14.31 7.38 -10.66
C LEU A 76 15.83 7.43 -10.54
N VAL A 77 16.55 6.52 -11.21
CA VAL A 77 18.01 6.52 -11.27
C VAL A 77 18.55 7.67 -12.12
N ASP A 78 17.96 7.91 -13.30
CA ASP A 78 18.31 9.02 -14.18
C ASP A 78 18.11 10.40 -13.52
N LEU A 79 17.22 10.46 -12.51
CA LEU A 79 16.96 11.65 -11.70
C LEU A 79 17.78 11.70 -10.41
N ASP A 80 18.70 10.77 -10.16
CA ASP A 80 19.48 10.60 -8.92
C ASP A 80 18.61 10.44 -7.65
N ILE A 81 17.34 10.06 -7.81
CA ILE A 81 16.41 9.79 -6.70
C ILE A 81 16.67 8.40 -6.11
N LEU A 82 17.23 7.49 -6.90
CA LEU A 82 17.81 6.21 -6.49
C LEU A 82 19.17 6.03 -7.17
N THR A 83 20.00 5.15 -6.64
CA THR A 83 21.25 4.73 -7.30
C THR A 83 21.36 3.22 -7.26
N TYR A 84 22.13 2.66 -8.20
CA TYR A 84 22.58 1.28 -8.06
C TYR A 84 23.67 1.17 -6.99
N GLY A 85 23.75 0.03 -6.33
CA GLY A 85 24.84 -0.30 -5.42
C GLY A 85 26.11 -0.70 -6.19
N GLU A 86 26.93 -1.56 -5.60
CA GLU A 86 28.10 -2.14 -6.28
C GLU A 86 27.71 -2.93 -7.55
N THR A 87 26.46 -3.42 -7.60
CA THR A 87 25.87 -4.06 -8.77
C THR A 87 24.49 -3.47 -9.05
N GLU A 88 24.04 -3.54 -10.31
CA GLU A 88 22.69 -3.13 -10.69
C GLU A 88 21.58 -4.02 -10.05
N ALA A 89 21.97 -5.12 -9.40
CA ALA A 89 21.03 -5.98 -8.67
C ALA A 89 20.52 -5.35 -7.37
N MET A 90 21.16 -4.29 -6.87
CA MET A 90 20.81 -3.63 -5.61
C MET A 90 20.51 -2.15 -5.86
N LEU A 91 19.33 -1.70 -5.42
CA LEU A 91 18.96 -0.29 -5.42
C LEU A 91 19.22 0.31 -4.05
N VAL A 92 19.70 1.54 -4.04
CA VAL A 92 20.13 2.27 -2.85
C VAL A 92 19.45 3.63 -2.85
N ARG A 93 18.90 4.02 -1.69
CA ARG A 93 18.34 5.37 -1.52
C ARG A 93 19.44 6.41 -1.29
N PRO A 94 19.20 7.70 -1.58
CA PRO A 94 20.15 8.76 -1.31
C PRO A 94 20.46 8.93 0.19
N PRO A 95 21.60 9.54 0.55
CA PRO A 95 21.95 9.83 1.94
C PRO A 95 20.85 10.62 2.65
N SER A 96 20.58 10.24 3.91
CA SER A 96 19.60 10.94 4.75
C SER A 96 19.94 12.43 4.85
N GLY A 97 18.93 13.29 4.70
CA GLY A 97 19.10 14.75 4.75
C GLY A 97 19.50 15.41 3.42
N SER A 98 19.77 14.64 2.37
CA SER A 98 19.95 15.19 1.01
C SER A 98 18.63 15.67 0.40
N GLU A 99 18.70 16.59 -0.57
CA GLU A 99 17.53 17.03 -1.34
C GLU A 99 16.84 15.84 -2.04
N LYS A 100 17.62 14.92 -2.63
CA LYS A 100 17.10 13.72 -3.30
C LYS A 100 16.40 12.77 -2.33
N ALA A 101 16.91 12.63 -1.10
CA ALA A 101 16.21 11.85 -0.06
C ALA A 101 14.87 12.50 0.33
N PHE A 102 14.79 13.83 0.35
CA PHE A 102 13.53 14.53 0.57
C PHE A 102 12.54 14.33 -0.59
N GLN A 103 13.01 14.43 -1.84
CA GLN A 103 12.19 14.16 -3.03
C GLN A 103 11.65 12.73 -3.04
N LEU A 104 12.51 11.74 -2.76
CA LEU A 104 12.13 10.32 -2.60
C LEU A 104 11.05 10.16 -1.54
N LEU A 105 11.23 10.78 -0.37
CA LEU A 105 10.27 10.72 0.72
C LEU A 105 8.92 11.32 0.30
N MET A 106 8.90 12.53 -0.25
CA MET A 106 7.67 13.18 -0.71
C MET A 106 6.92 12.35 -1.75
N LEU A 107 7.65 11.73 -2.67
CA LEU A 107 7.08 10.86 -3.68
C LEU A 107 6.46 9.61 -3.04
N GLY A 108 7.20 8.93 -2.15
CA GLY A 108 6.73 7.72 -1.47
C GLY A 108 5.57 7.94 -0.49
N GLN A 109 5.52 9.10 0.17
CA GLN A 109 4.46 9.44 1.15
C GLN A 109 3.06 9.45 0.51
N SER A 110 2.97 9.71 -0.79
CA SER A 110 1.68 9.68 -1.50
C SER A 110 1.00 8.31 -1.49
N MET A 111 1.79 7.22 -1.39
CA MET A 111 1.27 5.84 -1.38
C MET A 111 1.02 5.30 0.03
N VAL A 112 1.59 5.92 1.07
CA VAL A 112 1.50 5.44 2.47
C VAL A 112 0.06 5.23 2.94
N PRO A 113 -0.91 6.15 2.70
CA PRO A 113 -2.29 5.94 3.15
C PRO A 113 -2.96 4.68 2.55
N MET A 114 -2.64 4.34 1.31
CA MET A 114 -3.13 3.12 0.66
C MET A 114 -2.52 1.88 1.33
N ILE A 115 -1.19 1.88 1.54
CA ILE A 115 -0.49 0.77 2.20
C ILE A 115 -0.97 0.58 3.64
N GLN A 116 -1.22 1.66 4.37
CA GLN A 116 -1.78 1.60 5.73
C GLN A 116 -3.15 0.92 5.76
N ARG A 117 -4.06 1.29 4.85
CA ARG A 117 -5.40 0.66 4.75
C ARG A 117 -5.29 -0.83 4.47
N PHE A 118 -4.39 -1.23 3.57
CA PHE A 118 -4.19 -2.64 3.24
C PHE A 118 -3.61 -3.40 4.44
N TYR A 119 -2.57 -2.85 5.08
CA TYR A 119 -1.99 -3.47 6.27
C TYR A 119 -3.01 -3.59 7.41
N LEU A 120 -3.87 -2.58 7.62
CA LEU A 120 -4.94 -2.63 8.61
C LEU A 120 -5.89 -3.81 8.36
N ALA A 121 -6.38 -3.96 7.12
CA ALA A 121 -7.28 -5.05 6.76
C ALA A 121 -6.62 -6.43 6.96
N ILE A 122 -5.35 -6.57 6.56
CA ILE A 122 -4.58 -7.80 6.76
C ILE A 122 -4.36 -8.07 8.26
N ALA A 123 -4.02 -7.05 9.05
CA ALA A 123 -3.80 -7.19 10.49
C ALA A 123 -5.07 -7.66 11.22
N ILE A 124 -6.23 -7.07 10.92
CA ILE A 124 -7.52 -7.49 11.50
C ILE A 124 -7.84 -8.93 11.10
N LEU A 125 -7.62 -9.26 9.83
CA LEU A 125 -7.89 -10.60 9.31
C LEU A 125 -7.00 -11.67 9.97
N VAL A 126 -5.69 -11.38 10.10
CA VAL A 126 -4.72 -12.28 10.74
C VAL A 126 -4.97 -12.40 12.24
N SER A 127 -5.34 -11.32 12.94
CA SER A 127 -5.60 -11.37 14.38
C SER A 127 -6.78 -12.27 14.73
N HIS A 128 -7.82 -12.30 13.90
CA HIS A 128 -9.03 -13.12 14.11
C HIS A 128 -8.90 -14.57 13.63
N GLY A 129 -7.87 -14.88 12.84
CA GLY A 129 -7.68 -16.21 12.25
C GLY A 129 -8.53 -16.47 11.00
N SER A 130 -8.15 -17.54 10.30
CA SER A 130 -8.81 -18.01 9.07
C SER A 130 -10.15 -18.67 9.40
N ALA A 131 -11.13 -18.56 8.51
CA ALA A 131 -12.50 -19.04 8.68
C ALA A 131 -13.29 -18.42 9.85
N THR A 132 -12.92 -17.22 10.31
CA THR A 132 -13.61 -16.54 11.42
C THR A 132 -14.52 -15.39 10.95
N LEU A 133 -14.01 -14.55 10.06
CA LEU A 133 -14.69 -13.30 9.68
C LEU A 133 -15.44 -13.44 8.37
N SER A 134 -16.68 -12.95 8.32
CA SER A 134 -17.35 -12.66 7.05
C SER A 134 -16.76 -11.40 6.41
N ARG A 135 -16.95 -11.25 5.10
CA ARG A 135 -16.54 -10.03 4.38
C ARG A 135 -17.13 -8.76 4.98
N SER A 136 -18.44 -8.75 5.25
CA SER A 136 -19.12 -7.57 5.79
C SER A 136 -18.62 -7.22 7.20
N ARG A 137 -18.29 -8.23 8.01
CA ARG A 137 -17.69 -8.02 9.33
C ARG A 137 -16.30 -7.43 9.21
N LEU A 138 -15.44 -7.96 8.34
CA LEU A 138 -14.10 -7.42 8.09
C LEU A 138 -14.16 -5.96 7.63
N GLU A 139 -15.03 -5.63 6.66
CA GLU A 139 -15.24 -4.25 6.20
C GLU A 139 -15.62 -3.30 7.36
N THR A 140 -16.49 -3.76 8.26
CA THR A 140 -16.94 -2.98 9.42
C THR A 140 -15.81 -2.74 10.42
N LEU A 141 -15.03 -3.78 10.74
CA LEU A 141 -13.89 -3.66 11.66
C LEU A 141 -12.81 -2.74 11.08
N CYS A 142 -12.52 -2.86 9.78
CA CYS A 142 -11.57 -1.96 9.10
C CYS A 142 -12.00 -0.51 9.22
N GLN A 143 -13.29 -0.21 8.99
CA GLN A 143 -13.83 1.14 9.12
C GLN A 143 -13.69 1.66 10.56
N GLN A 144 -14.13 0.88 11.55
CA GLN A 144 -14.08 1.27 12.97
C GLN A 144 -12.64 1.51 13.46
N SER A 145 -11.72 0.61 13.10
CA SER A 145 -10.31 0.75 13.43
C SER A 145 -9.67 1.94 12.72
N ALA A 146 -10.04 2.21 11.46
CA ALA A 146 -9.55 3.37 10.72
C ALA A 146 -10.01 4.70 11.32
N GLU A 147 -11.28 4.78 11.75
CA GLU A 147 -11.83 5.94 12.47
C GLU A 147 -11.04 6.19 13.78
N ARG A 148 -10.74 5.13 14.54
CA ARG A 148 -9.93 5.23 15.77
C ARG A 148 -8.50 5.70 15.50
N LEU A 149 -7.83 5.16 14.49
CA LEU A 149 -6.49 5.59 14.10
C LEU A 149 -6.46 7.06 13.68
N SER A 150 -7.48 7.51 12.93
CA SER A 150 -7.61 8.92 12.54
C SER A 150 -7.70 9.85 13.75
N MET A 151 -8.45 9.45 14.80
CA MET A 151 -8.53 10.20 16.06
C MET A 151 -7.20 10.24 16.83
N ILE A 152 -6.46 9.12 16.88
CA ILE A 152 -5.18 9.02 17.61
C ILE A 152 -4.09 9.87 16.94
N TYR A 153 -4.03 9.86 15.60
CA TYR A 153 -2.93 10.47 14.85
C TYR A 153 -3.29 11.83 14.20
N GLY A 154 -4.52 12.33 14.39
CA GLY A 154 -4.98 13.55 13.72
C GLY A 154 -4.99 13.44 12.19
N LEU A 155 -5.04 12.21 11.66
CA LEU A 155 -5.00 11.93 10.22
C LEU A 155 -6.39 12.21 9.62
N HIS A 156 -6.64 13.47 9.26
CA HIS A 156 -7.91 13.92 8.67
C HIS A 156 -8.03 13.63 7.16
N SER A 157 -7.56 12.46 6.69
CA SER A 157 -7.81 12.09 5.30
C SER A 157 -9.15 11.37 5.16
N PRO A 158 -10.13 11.93 4.43
CA PRO A 158 -11.44 11.30 4.22
C PRO A 158 -11.34 9.93 3.51
N ASP A 159 -10.22 9.67 2.84
CA ASP A 159 -9.96 8.38 2.18
C ASP A 159 -9.68 7.26 3.20
N PHE A 160 -9.21 7.58 4.41
CA PHE A 160 -8.67 6.56 5.33
C PHE A 160 -9.74 5.64 5.92
N PHE A 161 -10.94 6.16 6.19
CA PHE A 161 -12.08 5.39 6.71
C PHE A 161 -13.15 5.11 5.65
N ASN A 162 -12.82 5.30 4.36
CA ASN A 162 -13.76 5.08 3.28
C ASN A 162 -14.07 3.58 3.10
N LYS A 163 -15.31 3.20 3.44
CA LYS A 163 -15.79 1.81 3.34
C LYS A 163 -15.67 1.22 1.93
N THR A 164 -15.86 2.00 0.88
CA THR A 164 -15.76 1.54 -0.50
C THR A 164 -14.35 1.06 -0.83
N LEU A 165 -13.33 1.71 -0.27
CA LEU A 165 -11.94 1.32 -0.50
C LEU A 165 -11.60 -0.01 0.18
N PHE A 166 -12.10 -0.25 1.39
CA PHE A 166 -11.97 -1.57 2.03
C PHE A 166 -12.74 -2.65 1.26
N HIS A 167 -13.95 -2.33 0.80
CA HIS A 167 -14.75 -3.23 -0.01
C HIS A 167 -14.02 -3.65 -1.30
N ASP A 168 -13.42 -2.69 -2.01
CA ASP A 168 -12.68 -2.93 -3.25
C ASP A 168 -11.38 -3.70 -2.98
N PHE A 169 -10.68 -3.39 -1.89
CA PHE A 169 -9.49 -4.13 -1.48
C PHE A 169 -9.79 -5.59 -1.18
N ILE A 170 -10.81 -5.87 -0.35
CA ILE A 170 -11.21 -7.24 0.00
C ILE A 170 -11.69 -8.01 -1.23
N ARG A 171 -12.45 -7.36 -2.13
CA ARG A 171 -12.82 -7.98 -3.41
C ARG A 171 -11.58 -8.34 -4.23
N THR A 172 -10.61 -7.44 -4.31
CA THR A 172 -9.37 -7.68 -5.07
C THR A 172 -8.59 -8.85 -4.46
N LEU A 173 -8.52 -8.99 -3.13
CA LEU A 173 -7.93 -10.17 -2.49
C LEU A 173 -8.66 -11.47 -2.87
N GLN A 174 -9.97 -11.44 -3.03
CA GLN A 174 -10.74 -12.60 -3.49
C GLN A 174 -10.49 -12.90 -4.97
N ASP A 175 -10.46 -11.87 -5.82
CA ASP A 175 -10.20 -12.01 -7.25
C ASP A 175 -8.80 -12.56 -7.53
N GLN A 176 -7.82 -12.23 -6.68
CA GLN A 176 -6.46 -12.79 -6.72
C GLN A 176 -6.34 -14.18 -6.06
N GLY A 177 -7.43 -14.73 -5.52
CA GLY A 177 -7.45 -16.05 -4.85
C GLY A 177 -6.77 -16.10 -3.48
N VAL A 178 -6.34 -14.94 -2.95
CA VAL A 178 -5.72 -14.79 -1.61
C VAL A 178 -6.76 -15.03 -0.52
N LEU A 179 -8.00 -14.57 -0.75
CA LEU A 179 -9.14 -14.86 0.10
C LEU A 179 -10.15 -15.75 -0.62
N ARG A 180 -10.62 -16.79 0.07
CA ARG A 180 -11.68 -17.68 -0.39
C ARG A 180 -12.86 -17.56 0.55
N ARG A 181 -14.08 -17.73 0.05
CA ARG A 181 -15.28 -17.79 0.88
C ARG A 181 -15.71 -19.23 0.99
N ASN A 182 -15.89 -19.71 2.21
CA ASN A 182 -16.32 -21.09 2.45
C ASN A 182 -17.85 -21.22 2.45
N ALA A 183 -18.35 -22.43 2.70
CA ALA A 183 -19.78 -22.74 2.73
C ALA A 183 -20.56 -21.95 3.79
N ASP A 184 -19.93 -21.66 4.93
CA ASP A 184 -20.51 -20.87 6.03
C ASP A 184 -20.49 -19.36 5.75
N GLY A 185 -19.91 -18.97 4.62
CA GLY A 185 -19.86 -17.59 4.17
C GLY A 185 -18.79 -16.74 4.83
N VAL A 186 -17.85 -17.35 5.56
CA VAL A 186 -16.67 -16.72 6.16
C VAL A 186 -15.45 -16.80 5.25
N LEU A 187 -14.45 -15.96 5.53
CA LEU A 187 -13.23 -15.81 4.75
C LEU A 187 -12.15 -16.79 5.21
N GLU A 188 -11.63 -17.57 4.28
CA GLU A 188 -10.51 -18.47 4.41
C GLU A 188 -9.30 -17.96 3.64
N TYR A 189 -8.13 -18.13 4.22
CA TYR A 189 -6.84 -17.80 3.63
C TYR A 189 -5.77 -18.77 4.13
N ASP A 190 -4.66 -18.82 3.41
CA ASP A 190 -3.47 -19.60 3.76
C ASP A 190 -2.38 -18.70 4.38
N ASP A 191 -1.28 -19.32 4.81
CA ASP A 191 -0.18 -18.63 5.46
C ASP A 191 0.53 -17.60 4.57
N ALA A 192 0.32 -17.61 3.25
CA ALA A 192 0.93 -16.63 2.35
C ALA A 192 0.52 -15.20 2.72
N ILE A 193 -0.67 -15.00 3.28
CA ILE A 193 -1.15 -13.67 3.72
C ILE A 193 -0.28 -13.08 4.85
N LYS A 194 0.36 -13.93 5.67
CA LYS A 194 1.23 -13.48 6.76
C LYS A 194 2.51 -12.83 6.23
N SER A 195 2.97 -13.23 5.05
CA SER A 195 4.13 -12.62 4.39
C SER A 195 3.88 -11.16 3.98
N ILE A 196 2.63 -10.82 3.63
CA ILE A 196 2.22 -9.44 3.30
C ILE A 196 2.39 -8.51 4.51
N GLY A 197 2.10 -8.99 5.71
CA GLY A 197 2.33 -8.26 6.96
C GLY A 197 3.82 -8.00 7.22
N ALA A 198 4.71 -8.91 6.81
CA ALA A 198 6.14 -8.73 6.92
C ALA A 198 6.67 -7.66 5.95
N ASP A 199 6.18 -7.66 4.71
CA ASP A 199 6.54 -6.71 3.65
C ASP A 199 6.19 -5.27 4.01
N ALA A 200 5.07 -5.06 4.73
CA ALA A 200 4.63 -3.74 5.18
C ALA A 200 5.65 -3.01 6.08
N ARG A 201 6.62 -3.72 6.67
CA ARG A 201 7.69 -3.11 7.48
C ARG A 201 8.65 -2.23 6.66
N LEU A 202 8.73 -2.42 5.34
CA LEU A 202 9.53 -1.59 4.44
C LEU A 202 8.95 -0.17 4.29
N VAL A 203 7.65 -0.02 4.56
CA VAL A 203 6.91 1.22 4.31
C VAL A 203 6.43 1.85 5.62
N LEU A 204 5.77 1.06 6.46
CA LEU A 204 5.11 1.55 7.67
C LEU A 204 6.11 1.55 8.83
N GLY A 205 6.25 2.69 9.51
CA GLY A 205 7.05 2.80 10.73
C GLY A 205 6.49 1.96 11.87
N GLU A 206 7.33 1.67 12.87
CA GLU A 206 6.98 0.79 14.00
C GLU A 206 5.78 1.29 14.79
N GLU A 207 5.70 2.59 15.09
CA GLU A 207 4.61 3.19 15.84
C GLU A 207 3.24 2.94 15.18
N ILE A 208 3.14 3.17 13.87
CA ILE A 208 1.89 2.97 13.13
C ILE A 208 1.50 1.49 13.11
N ARG A 209 2.46 0.59 12.89
CA ARG A 209 2.19 -0.85 12.91
C ARG A 209 1.72 -1.31 14.29
N HIS A 210 2.37 -0.84 15.34
CA HIS A 210 2.01 -1.18 16.71
C HIS A 210 0.62 -0.66 17.06
N SER A 211 0.29 0.58 16.69
CA SER A 211 -1.06 1.13 16.92
C SER A 211 -2.14 0.38 16.16
N ILE A 212 -1.89 0.00 14.91
CA ILE A 212 -2.80 -0.86 14.14
C ILE A 212 -3.01 -2.18 14.90
N LEU A 213 -1.93 -2.86 15.29
CA LEU A 213 -2.01 -4.15 15.99
C LEU A 213 -2.73 -4.02 17.34
N SER A 214 -2.43 -3.02 18.15
CA SER A 214 -3.09 -2.78 19.45
C SER A 214 -4.61 -2.60 19.31
N LEU A 215 -5.07 -1.91 18.26
CA LEU A 215 -6.49 -1.73 17.99
C LEU A 215 -7.17 -3.04 17.57
N THR A 216 -6.48 -3.88 16.80
CA THR A 216 -7.03 -5.19 16.39
C THR A 216 -7.19 -6.18 17.54
N VAL A 217 -6.32 -6.09 18.56
CA VAL A 217 -6.39 -6.94 19.77
C VAL A 217 -7.51 -6.46 20.70
N ALA A 218 -7.70 -5.14 20.82
CA ALA A 218 -8.76 -4.56 21.66
C ALA A 218 -10.19 -4.88 21.17
N GLU A 219 -10.36 -5.24 19.89
CA GLU A 219 -11.68 -5.66 19.35
C GLU A 219 -12.05 -7.13 19.68
N GLN A 220 -11.12 -7.90 20.28
CA GLN A 220 -11.35 -9.29 20.70
C GLN A 220 -11.78 -9.43 22.17
N SER A 221 -11.70 -8.34 22.96
CA SER A 221 -12.09 -8.28 24.38
C SER A 221 -13.50 -7.71 24.54
#